data_AF-A0A9E3MPC5-F1
#
_entry.id   AF-A0A9E3MPC5-F1
#
_cell.length_a   1.000
_cell.length_b   1.000
_cell.length_c   1.000
_cell.angle_alpha   90.00
_cell.angle_beta   90.00
_cell.angle_gamma   90.00
#
_symmetry.space_group_name_H-M   'P 1'
#
loop_
_entity.id
_entity.type
_entity.pdbx_description
1 polymer ?
#
loop_
_entity_poly.entity_id
_entity_poly.type
_entity_poly.pdbx_seq_one_letter_code
_entity_poly.pdbx_strand_id
1 'polypeptide(L)'
;MTQHQALVDDYLAVWNETDPARRRRRIGALWAPGGATFNRMLEARGYDAIVERVTGANDRWVRDGGFEFRPARVSAFGEAVRLVWVMASRATGEVDSRAQSYLVLDAAGRVLCDYQFPLQAADDEPIRLGLVETYLAFWNETDPGRLAATVAGLWARGGGHADGHGVEQGHPAILAAAAQTAAAYAARGRPFRLTGAPDGHHGAVRFDWAAGEGDAALTGSGLLLLDGDGLIDRAYTFEDAKAQAQVAA
;
A
#
# COMPACT_ATOMS: atom_id res chain seq x y z
N MET A 1 -6.85 -16.21 -14.35
CA MET A 1 -6.50 -14.83 -13.95
C MET A 1 -7.32 -14.49 -12.71
N THR A 2 -6.68 -14.03 -11.63
CA THR A 2 -7.41 -13.64 -10.41
C THR A 2 -8.10 -12.28 -10.60
N GLN A 3 -9.11 -11.98 -9.77
CA GLN A 3 -9.81 -10.68 -9.82
C GLN A 3 -8.84 -9.51 -9.63
N HIS A 4 -7.91 -9.61 -8.67
CA HIS A 4 -6.90 -8.57 -8.43
C HIS A 4 -5.91 -8.40 -9.59
N GLN A 5 -5.57 -9.47 -10.32
CA GLN A 5 -4.71 -9.35 -11.51
C GLN A 5 -5.42 -8.56 -12.62
N ALA A 6 -6.68 -8.89 -12.89
CA ALA A 6 -7.48 -8.15 -13.87
C ALA A 6 -7.59 -6.66 -13.51
N LEU A 7 -7.82 -6.36 -12.22
CA LEU A 7 -7.85 -5.00 -11.70
C LEU A 7 -6.54 -4.25 -11.93
N VAL A 8 -5.38 -4.88 -11.67
CA VAL A 8 -4.07 -4.26 -11.89
C VAL A 8 -3.82 -3.98 -13.37
N ASP A 9 -4.20 -4.89 -14.24
CA ASP A 9 -4.08 -4.72 -15.69
C ASP A 9 -4.94 -3.55 -16.17
N ASP A 10 -6.19 -3.45 -15.69
CA ASP A 10 -7.09 -2.33 -15.99
C ASP A 10 -6.59 -1.00 -15.40
N TYR A 11 -6.01 -1.03 -14.20
CA TYR A 11 -5.38 0.12 -13.57
C TYR A 11 -4.23 0.67 -14.41
N LEU A 12 -3.30 -0.18 -14.83
CA LEU A 12 -2.18 0.26 -15.68
C LEU A 12 -2.64 0.67 -17.07
N ALA A 13 -3.71 0.06 -17.60
CA ALA A 13 -4.30 0.47 -18.86
C ALA A 13 -4.85 1.91 -18.81
N VAL A 14 -5.38 2.37 -17.67
CA VAL A 14 -5.82 3.77 -17.50
C VAL A 14 -4.67 4.75 -17.70
N TRP A 15 -3.52 4.48 -17.08
CA TRP A 15 -2.33 5.35 -17.14
C TRP A 15 -1.67 5.36 -18.51
N ASN A 16 -1.78 4.27 -19.27
CA ASN A 16 -1.21 4.14 -20.62
C ASN A 16 -2.18 4.52 -21.75
N GLU A 17 -3.49 4.69 -21.48
CA GLU A 17 -4.49 4.98 -22.51
C GLU A 17 -4.32 6.39 -23.08
N THR A 18 -4.06 6.50 -24.38
CA THR A 18 -3.83 7.77 -25.09
C THR A 18 -5.11 8.38 -25.66
N ASP A 19 -6.18 7.60 -25.85
CA ASP A 19 -7.47 8.12 -26.32
C ASP A 19 -8.28 8.70 -25.15
N PRO A 20 -8.62 10.00 -25.16
CA PRO A 20 -9.30 10.65 -24.04
C PRO A 20 -10.67 10.03 -23.72
N ALA A 21 -11.42 9.59 -24.73
CA ALA A 21 -12.75 9.03 -24.53
C ALA A 21 -12.69 7.62 -23.93
N ARG A 22 -11.76 6.77 -24.40
CA ARG A 22 -11.47 5.47 -23.79
C ARG A 22 -10.94 5.64 -22.37
N ARG A 23 -10.05 6.60 -22.12
CA ARG A 23 -9.50 6.89 -20.78
C ARG A 23 -10.61 7.21 -19.79
N ARG A 24 -11.53 8.11 -20.14
CA ARG A 24 -12.69 8.44 -19.29
C ARG A 24 -13.57 7.22 -19.01
N ARG A 25 -13.84 6.37 -20.01
CA ARG A 25 -14.60 5.13 -19.83
C ARG A 25 -13.90 4.14 -18.89
N ARG A 26 -12.59 3.94 -19.06
CA ARG A 26 -11.79 3.08 -18.18
C ARG A 26 -11.82 3.58 -16.74
N ILE A 27 -11.66 4.89 -16.53
CA ILE A 27 -11.73 5.51 -15.20
C ILE A 27 -13.11 5.28 -14.57
N GLY A 28 -14.20 5.49 -15.31
CA GLY A 28 -15.56 5.25 -14.81
C GLY A 28 -15.87 3.78 -14.49
N ALA A 29 -15.20 2.84 -15.16
CA ALA A 29 -15.32 1.41 -14.87
C ALA A 29 -14.48 0.98 -13.65
N LEU A 30 -13.30 1.57 -13.47
CA LEU A 30 -12.32 1.15 -12.46
C LEU A 30 -12.53 1.83 -11.10
N TRP A 31 -12.82 3.13 -11.08
CA TRP A 31 -13.05 3.87 -9.83
C TRP A 31 -14.51 3.86 -9.40
N ALA A 32 -14.73 3.76 -8.09
CA ALA A 32 -16.03 4.02 -7.50
C ALA A 32 -16.44 5.50 -7.72
N PRO A 33 -17.74 5.82 -7.76
CA PRO A 33 -18.20 7.19 -7.74
C PRO A 33 -17.63 7.92 -6.51
N GLY A 34 -16.96 9.05 -6.73
CA GLY A 34 -16.29 9.79 -5.66
C GLY A 34 -14.97 9.20 -5.17
N GLY A 35 -14.49 8.12 -5.80
CA GLY A 35 -13.17 7.57 -5.56
C GLY A 35 -12.07 8.61 -5.82
N ALA A 36 -10.89 8.35 -5.28
CA ALA A 36 -9.78 9.29 -5.30
C ALA A 36 -8.45 8.61 -5.63
N THR A 37 -7.51 9.41 -6.11
CA THR A 37 -6.10 9.04 -6.20
C THR A 37 -5.26 10.16 -5.61
N PHE A 38 -4.20 9.78 -4.90
CA PHE A 38 -3.29 10.63 -4.16
C PHE A 38 -1.85 10.36 -4.59
N ASN A 39 -1.04 11.40 -4.60
CA ASN A 39 0.40 11.27 -4.40
C ASN A 39 0.82 12.34 -3.38
N ARG A 40 2.11 12.49 -3.10
CA ARG A 40 2.56 13.50 -2.13
C ARG A 40 2.09 14.92 -2.46
N MET A 41 2.03 15.28 -3.74
CA MET A 41 1.80 16.66 -4.21
C MET A 41 0.34 16.97 -4.52
N LEU A 42 -0.50 15.96 -4.75
CA LEU A 42 -1.86 16.19 -5.25
C LEU A 42 -2.86 15.16 -4.74
N GLU A 43 -4.10 15.63 -4.61
CA GLU A 43 -5.31 14.84 -4.46
C GLU A 43 -6.20 15.06 -5.68
N ALA A 44 -6.72 13.99 -6.26
CA ALA A 44 -7.72 14.03 -7.33
C ALA A 44 -8.92 13.16 -6.94
N ARG A 45 -10.08 13.79 -6.74
CA ARG A 45 -11.31 13.13 -6.26
C ARG A 45 -12.45 13.24 -7.27
N GLY A 46 -13.11 12.12 -7.53
CA GLY A 46 -14.18 12.03 -8.52
C GLY A 46 -13.64 11.96 -9.96
N TYR A 47 -14.49 11.54 -10.88
CA TYR A 47 -14.06 11.16 -12.22
C TYR A 47 -13.37 12.29 -12.99
N ASP A 48 -13.85 13.53 -12.88
CA ASP A 48 -13.28 14.65 -13.64
C ASP A 48 -11.85 14.98 -13.19
N ALA A 49 -11.62 15.08 -11.87
CA ALA A 49 -10.28 15.32 -11.33
C ALA A 49 -9.33 14.14 -11.63
N ILE A 50 -9.81 12.90 -11.55
CA ILE A 50 -9.01 11.71 -11.90
C ILE A 50 -8.64 11.74 -13.38
N VAL A 51 -9.59 12.06 -14.28
CA VAL A 51 -9.33 12.20 -15.72
C VAL A 51 -8.28 13.26 -15.98
N GLU A 52 -8.38 14.42 -15.32
CA GLU A 52 -7.41 15.51 -15.45
C GLU A 52 -6.01 15.07 -15.02
N ARG A 53 -5.88 14.47 -13.82
CA ARG A 53 -4.61 13.94 -13.31
C ARG A 53 -3.98 12.92 -14.26
N VAL A 54 -4.74 11.91 -14.67
CA VAL A 54 -4.25 10.84 -15.55
C VAL A 54 -3.86 11.43 -16.91
N THR A 55 -4.62 12.39 -17.43
CA THR A 55 -4.29 13.08 -18.69
C THR A 55 -2.96 13.81 -18.58
N GLY A 56 -2.73 14.59 -17.53
CA GLY A 56 -1.46 15.29 -17.34
C GLY A 56 -0.25 14.35 -17.28
N ALA A 57 -0.39 13.21 -16.59
CA ALA A 57 0.68 12.20 -16.52
C ALA A 57 0.88 11.49 -17.87
N ASN A 58 -0.20 11.07 -18.52
CA ASN A 58 -0.14 10.37 -19.81
C ASN A 58 0.46 11.25 -20.91
N ASP A 59 0.00 12.50 -21.01
CA ASP A 59 0.48 13.45 -22.00
C ASP A 59 2.00 13.64 -21.87
N ARG A 60 2.47 13.96 -20.66
CA ARG A 60 3.88 14.22 -20.37
C ARG A 60 4.76 13.00 -20.60
N TRP A 61 4.38 11.84 -20.08
CA TRP A 61 5.27 10.69 -20.00
C TRP A 61 5.02 9.66 -21.09
N VAL A 62 3.76 9.41 -21.44
CA VAL A 62 3.40 8.34 -22.38
C VAL A 62 3.33 8.85 -23.81
N ARG A 63 2.50 9.87 -24.07
CA ARG A 63 2.30 10.40 -25.42
C ARG A 63 3.54 11.14 -25.92
N ASP A 64 4.03 12.09 -25.13
CA ASP A 64 5.10 12.99 -25.55
C ASP A 64 6.48 12.48 -25.09
N GLY A 65 6.53 11.73 -23.99
CA GLY A 65 7.78 11.22 -23.38
C GLY A 65 8.25 9.85 -23.87
N GLY A 66 7.42 9.08 -24.58
CA GLY A 66 7.80 7.75 -25.08
C GLY A 66 7.96 6.67 -24.00
N PHE A 67 7.39 6.88 -22.82
CA PHE A 67 7.40 5.92 -21.72
C PHE A 67 6.12 5.07 -21.66
N GLU A 68 6.18 4.01 -20.86
CA GLU A 68 5.02 3.25 -20.44
C GLU A 68 5.12 2.82 -18.98
N PHE A 69 3.95 2.64 -18.36
CA PHE A 69 3.85 2.13 -17.00
C PHE A 69 3.62 0.62 -17.04
N ARG A 70 4.49 -0.16 -16.37
CA ARG A 70 4.44 -1.63 -16.31
C ARG A 70 4.33 -2.11 -14.86
N PRO A 71 3.66 -3.25 -14.59
CA PRO A 71 3.68 -3.84 -13.26
C PRO A 71 5.07 -4.44 -13.00
N ALA A 72 5.52 -4.36 -11.75
CA ALA A 72 6.77 -4.97 -11.30
C ALA A 72 6.54 -5.99 -10.19
N ARG A 73 5.65 -5.67 -9.24
CA ARG A 73 5.25 -6.60 -8.17
C ARG A 73 3.81 -6.31 -7.77
N VAL A 74 3.04 -7.37 -7.52
CA VAL A 74 1.65 -7.28 -7.05
C VAL A 74 1.52 -8.17 -5.82
N SER A 75 0.87 -7.66 -4.78
CA SER A 75 0.35 -8.45 -3.66
C SER A 75 -1.02 -7.91 -3.29
N ALA A 76 -1.98 -8.80 -3.06
CA ALA A 76 -3.36 -8.39 -2.77
C ALA A 76 -4.06 -9.42 -1.91
N PHE A 77 -4.96 -8.94 -1.06
CA PHE A 77 -5.87 -9.72 -0.24
C PHE A 77 -7.10 -8.88 0.07
N GLY A 78 -8.28 -9.50 0.12
CA GLY A 78 -9.54 -8.80 0.36
C GLY A 78 -9.69 -7.55 -0.51
N GLU A 79 -9.88 -6.40 0.14
CA GLU A 79 -10.06 -5.08 -0.48
C GLU A 79 -8.75 -4.32 -0.78
N ALA A 80 -7.59 -4.88 -0.44
CA ALA A 80 -6.32 -4.16 -0.47
C ALA A 80 -5.38 -4.71 -1.55
N VAL A 81 -4.83 -3.82 -2.37
CA VAL A 81 -3.87 -4.15 -3.42
C VAL A 81 -2.63 -3.30 -3.25
N ARG A 82 -1.47 -3.93 -3.13
CA ARG A 82 -0.15 -3.31 -3.25
C ARG A 82 0.43 -3.60 -4.62
N LEU A 83 0.69 -2.54 -5.38
CA LEU A 83 1.28 -2.59 -6.72
C LEU A 83 2.58 -1.78 -6.75
N VAL A 84 3.70 -2.45 -6.98
CA VAL A 84 4.91 -1.77 -7.45
C VAL A 84 4.86 -1.70 -8.97
N TRP A 85 5.00 -0.51 -9.51
CA TRP A 85 5.05 -0.28 -10.95
C TRP A 85 6.31 0.50 -11.33
N VAL A 86 6.70 0.37 -12.59
CA VAL A 86 7.82 1.11 -13.18
C VAL A 86 7.36 1.95 -14.34
N MET A 87 7.95 3.13 -14.49
CA MET A 87 7.93 3.87 -15.75
C MET A 87 9.17 3.48 -16.54
N ALA A 88 8.97 2.92 -17.72
CA ALA A 88 10.05 2.40 -18.54
C ALA A 88 9.98 2.93 -19.96
N SER A 89 11.15 3.11 -20.58
CA SER A 89 11.27 3.52 -21.98
C SER A 89 10.59 2.49 -22.87
N ARG A 90 9.73 2.93 -23.81
CA ARG A 90 9.16 2.06 -24.83
C ARG A 90 10.22 1.60 -25.84
N ALA A 91 11.24 2.43 -26.08
CA ALA A 91 12.27 2.16 -27.08
C ALA A 91 13.32 1.17 -26.59
N THR A 92 13.78 1.32 -25.33
CA THR A 92 14.89 0.52 -24.78
C THR A 92 14.45 -0.50 -23.75
N GLY A 93 13.25 -0.33 -23.17
CA GLY A 93 12.78 -1.14 -22.06
C GLY A 93 13.38 -0.75 -20.70
N GLU A 94 14.34 0.17 -20.66
CA GLU A 94 15.03 0.62 -19.44
C GLU A 94 14.07 1.30 -18.48
N VAL A 95 14.22 1.01 -17.19
CA VAL A 95 13.42 1.60 -16.12
C VAL A 95 13.98 2.96 -15.74
N ASP A 96 13.17 3.99 -15.89
CA ASP A 96 13.49 5.36 -15.47
C ASP A 96 13.17 5.58 -13.99
N SER A 97 11.96 5.18 -13.58
CA SER A 97 11.50 5.36 -12.20
C SER A 97 10.60 4.22 -11.72
N ARG A 98 10.46 4.12 -10.40
CA ARG A 98 9.65 3.11 -9.71
C ARG A 98 8.83 3.75 -8.60
N ALA A 99 7.61 3.28 -8.43
CA ALA A 99 6.72 3.71 -7.36
C ALA A 99 5.87 2.55 -6.87
N GLN A 100 5.31 2.72 -5.68
CA GLN A 100 4.41 1.79 -5.04
C GLN A 100 3.04 2.46 -4.86
N SER A 101 1.99 1.77 -5.28
CA SER A 101 0.61 2.18 -5.11
C SER A 101 -0.11 1.22 -4.19
N TYR A 102 -0.94 1.77 -3.32
CA TYR A 102 -1.90 1.00 -2.54
C TYR A 102 -3.31 1.37 -3.00
N LEU A 103 -4.04 0.39 -3.54
CA LEU A 103 -5.44 0.53 -3.92
C LEU A 103 -6.30 -0.08 -2.82
N VAL A 104 -7.28 0.69 -2.34
CA VAL A 104 -8.34 0.21 -1.45
C VAL A 104 -9.63 0.18 -2.24
N LEU A 105 -10.30 -0.97 -2.24
CA LEU A 105 -11.47 -1.26 -3.06
C LEU A 105 -12.77 -1.14 -2.27
N ASP A 106 -13.86 -0.78 -2.95
CA ASP A 106 -15.21 -0.95 -2.41
C ASP A 106 -15.65 -2.42 -2.45
N ALA A 107 -16.81 -2.72 -1.86
CA ALA A 107 -17.40 -4.06 -1.89
C ALA A 107 -17.74 -4.58 -3.30
N ALA A 108 -17.77 -3.70 -4.31
CA ALA A 108 -17.96 -4.07 -5.72
C ALA A 108 -16.61 -4.28 -6.45
N GLY A 109 -15.48 -4.16 -5.75
CA GLY A 109 -14.15 -4.32 -6.30
C GLY A 109 -13.63 -3.10 -7.08
N ARG A 110 -14.24 -1.93 -6.92
CA ARG A 110 -13.80 -0.68 -7.58
C ARG A 110 -12.90 0.14 -6.67
N VAL A 111 -11.98 0.90 -7.25
CA VAL A 111 -11.03 1.72 -6.48
C VAL A 111 -11.76 2.85 -5.76
N LEU A 112 -11.73 2.82 -4.42
CA LEU A 112 -12.13 3.93 -3.55
C LEU A 112 -10.97 4.91 -3.39
N CYS A 113 -9.78 4.41 -3.07
CA CYS A 113 -8.58 5.21 -2.89
C CYS A 113 -7.39 4.54 -3.57
N ASP A 114 -6.56 5.35 -4.22
CA ASP A 114 -5.24 4.98 -4.75
C ASP A 114 -4.18 5.90 -4.11
N TYR A 115 -3.30 5.36 -3.26
CA TYR A 115 -2.21 6.10 -2.64
C TYR A 115 -0.88 5.75 -3.30
N GLN A 116 -0.24 6.73 -3.95
CA GLN A 116 1.02 6.52 -4.69
C GLN A 116 2.23 7.13 -4.00
N PHE A 117 3.24 6.30 -3.76
CA PHE A 117 4.50 6.64 -3.12
C PHE A 117 5.67 6.40 -4.08
N PRO A 118 6.55 7.39 -4.30
CA PRO A 118 7.81 7.13 -4.99
C PRO A 118 8.66 6.15 -4.15
N LEU A 119 9.38 5.25 -4.82
CA LEU A 119 10.33 4.34 -4.16
C LEU A 119 11.78 4.88 -4.16
N GLN A 120 11.96 6.15 -4.54
CA GLN A 120 13.18 6.89 -4.23
C GLN A 120 13.11 7.35 -2.75
N ALA A 121 14.28 7.56 -2.13
CA ALA A 121 14.34 7.97 -0.72
C ALA A 121 13.50 9.24 -0.50
N ALA A 122 12.51 9.14 0.39
CA ALA A 122 11.79 10.29 0.87
C ALA A 122 12.69 11.07 1.83
N ASP A 123 12.64 12.40 1.79
CA ASP A 123 13.19 13.23 2.85
C ASP A 123 12.50 12.87 4.18
N ASP A 124 13.30 12.70 5.24
CA ASP A 124 12.85 12.29 6.57
C ASP A 124 11.87 13.30 7.17
N GLU A 125 10.58 12.99 7.18
CA GLU A 125 9.61 13.74 7.98
C GLU A 125 9.45 13.06 9.35
N PRO A 126 9.85 13.73 10.46
CA PRO A 126 9.92 13.11 11.79
C PRO A 126 8.60 12.53 12.31
N ILE A 127 7.46 13.07 11.85
CA ILE A 127 6.12 12.71 12.34
C ILE A 127 5.76 11.25 12.05
N ARG A 128 6.33 10.64 11.00
CA ARG A 128 5.95 9.27 10.57
C ARG A 128 6.73 8.16 11.26
N LEU A 129 7.94 8.46 11.75
CA LEU A 129 8.81 7.46 12.36
C LEU A 129 8.23 6.95 13.69
N GLY A 130 7.87 7.85 14.60
CA GLY A 130 7.36 7.46 15.94
C GLY A 130 6.05 6.67 15.89
N LEU A 131 5.15 6.98 14.95
CA LEU A 131 3.92 6.21 14.73
C LEU A 131 4.23 4.77 14.30
N VAL A 132 5.11 4.59 13.32
CA VAL A 132 5.47 3.27 12.78
C VAL A 132 6.25 2.45 13.80
N GLU A 133 7.15 3.07 14.56
CA GLU A 133 7.84 2.41 15.68
C GLU A 133 6.85 1.91 16.74
N THR A 134 5.87 2.73 17.10
CA THR A 134 4.81 2.35 18.05
C THR A 134 3.94 1.22 17.49
N TYR A 135 3.59 1.29 16.20
CA TYR A 135 2.83 0.25 15.51
C TYR A 135 3.57 -1.10 15.50
N LEU A 136 4.87 -1.11 15.16
CA LEU A 136 5.65 -2.36 15.16
C LEU A 136 5.91 -2.87 16.58
N ALA A 137 6.12 -1.97 17.56
CA ALA A 137 6.22 -2.34 18.96
C ALA A 137 4.94 -3.01 19.47
N PHE A 138 3.76 -2.53 19.04
CA PHE A 138 2.48 -3.15 19.37
C PHE A 138 2.41 -4.61 18.92
N TRP A 139 2.82 -4.93 17.69
CA TRP A 139 2.83 -6.32 17.19
C TRP A 139 3.88 -7.23 17.85
N ASN A 140 4.88 -6.63 18.52
CA ASN A 140 5.91 -7.35 19.27
C ASN A 140 5.59 -7.50 20.77
N GLU A 141 4.57 -6.80 21.27
CA GLU A 141 4.28 -6.75 22.69
C GLU A 141 3.68 -8.08 23.19
N THR A 142 4.26 -8.62 24.24
CA THR A 142 3.86 -9.92 24.83
C THR A 142 3.06 -9.75 26.13
N ASP A 143 3.03 -8.55 26.70
CA ASP A 143 2.26 -8.20 27.90
C ASP A 143 0.85 -7.72 27.51
N PRO A 144 -0.22 -8.46 27.91
CA PRO A 144 -1.59 -8.09 27.56
C PRO A 144 -2.03 -6.73 28.12
N GLY A 145 -1.50 -6.32 29.28
CA GLY A 145 -1.81 -5.03 29.89
C GLY A 145 -1.24 -3.86 29.10
N ARG A 146 0.00 -4.00 28.61
CA ARG A 146 0.62 -3.00 27.72
C ARG A 146 -0.07 -2.97 26.35
N LEU A 147 -0.41 -4.12 25.77
CA LEU A 147 -1.20 -4.18 24.53
C LEU A 147 -2.52 -3.40 24.65
N ALA A 148 -3.27 -3.64 25.73
CA ALA A 148 -4.55 -2.97 25.98
C ALA A 148 -4.40 -1.46 26.19
N ALA A 149 -3.32 -1.01 26.82
CA ALA A 149 -3.04 0.41 26.99
C ALA A 149 -2.67 1.09 25.66
N THR A 150 -1.87 0.42 24.83
CA THR A 150 -1.40 0.96 23.54
C THR A 150 -2.51 1.06 22.51
N VAL A 151 -3.40 0.05 22.40
CA VAL A 151 -4.43 0.01 21.33
C VAL A 151 -5.37 1.22 21.39
N ALA A 152 -5.68 1.72 22.59
CA ALA A 152 -6.60 2.84 22.79
C ALA A 152 -6.06 4.18 22.26
N GLY A 153 -4.74 4.35 22.21
CA GLY A 153 -4.08 5.55 21.67
C GLY A 153 -3.53 5.38 20.26
N LEU A 154 -3.58 4.17 19.70
CA LEU A 154 -3.01 3.85 18.39
C LEU A 154 -4.10 3.61 17.33
N TRP A 155 -5.23 3.00 17.71
CA TRP A 155 -6.34 2.71 16.79
C TRP A 155 -7.60 3.49 17.11
N ALA A 156 -8.31 3.89 16.05
CA ALA A 156 -9.70 4.32 16.15
C ALA A 156 -10.54 3.19 16.76
N ARG A 157 -11.61 3.53 17.49
CA ARG A 157 -12.44 2.54 18.20
C ARG A 157 -12.98 1.41 17.29
N GLY A 158 -13.36 1.78 16.07
CA GLY A 158 -13.83 0.87 15.02
C GLY A 158 -12.78 0.57 13.96
N GLY A 159 -11.51 0.88 14.23
CA GLY A 159 -10.43 0.63 13.29
C GLY A 159 -10.24 -0.85 13.03
N GLY A 160 -9.59 -1.17 11.92
CA GLY A 160 -9.36 -2.54 11.49
C GLY A 160 -7.92 -2.80 11.08
N HIS A 161 -7.53 -4.07 11.13
CA HIS A 161 -6.31 -4.60 10.53
C HIS A 161 -6.68 -5.69 9.52
N ALA A 162 -5.92 -5.81 8.44
CA ALA A 162 -6.06 -6.89 7.49
C ALA A 162 -4.70 -7.29 6.92
N ASP A 163 -4.54 -8.59 6.71
CA ASP A 163 -3.37 -9.17 6.04
C ASP A 163 -3.80 -10.34 5.14
N GLY A 164 -2.82 -11.10 4.63
CA GLY A 164 -3.09 -12.29 3.81
C GLY A 164 -3.75 -13.45 4.55
N HIS A 165 -3.90 -13.38 5.87
CA HIS A 165 -4.42 -14.44 6.74
C HIS A 165 -5.79 -14.11 7.32
N GLY A 166 -6.14 -12.83 7.49
CA GLY A 166 -7.36 -12.44 8.17
C GLY A 166 -7.70 -10.96 8.10
N VAL A 167 -8.85 -10.64 8.70
CA VAL A 167 -9.34 -9.28 8.91
C VAL A 167 -9.83 -9.17 10.35
N GLU A 168 -9.28 -8.21 11.08
CA GLU A 168 -9.63 -7.89 12.45
C GLU A 168 -10.36 -6.55 12.50
N GLN A 169 -11.50 -6.50 13.19
CA GLN A 169 -12.31 -5.29 13.32
C GLN A 169 -12.53 -4.94 14.80
N GLY A 170 -12.18 -3.71 15.16
CA GLY A 170 -12.26 -3.19 16.52
C GLY A 170 -11.15 -3.72 17.44
N HIS A 171 -10.94 -2.98 18.54
CA HIS A 171 -9.85 -3.26 19.49
C HIS A 171 -9.80 -4.70 20.01
N PRO A 172 -10.91 -5.39 20.35
CA PRO A 172 -10.84 -6.77 20.85
C PRO A 172 -10.22 -7.76 19.85
N ALA A 173 -10.59 -7.65 18.56
CA ALA A 173 -10.07 -8.52 17.52
C ALA A 173 -8.57 -8.22 17.24
N ILE A 174 -8.23 -6.93 17.19
CA ILE A 174 -6.84 -6.48 16.97
C ILE A 174 -5.93 -6.94 18.11
N LEU A 175 -6.36 -6.82 19.37
CA LEU A 175 -5.61 -7.30 20.54
C LEU A 175 -5.39 -8.81 20.50
N ALA A 176 -6.43 -9.58 20.12
CA ALA A 176 -6.33 -11.02 20.01
C ALA A 176 -5.34 -11.45 18.91
N ALA A 177 -5.34 -10.75 17.76
CA ALA A 177 -4.37 -10.98 16.70
C ALA A 177 -2.95 -10.57 17.14
N ALA A 178 -2.79 -9.43 17.80
CA ALA A 178 -1.49 -8.96 18.29
C ALA A 178 -0.84 -9.96 19.25
N ALA A 179 -1.61 -10.50 20.21
CA ALA A 179 -1.12 -11.52 21.14
C ALA A 179 -0.68 -12.80 20.41
N GLN A 180 -1.45 -13.25 19.41
CA GLN A 180 -1.10 -14.42 18.59
C GLN A 180 0.18 -14.17 17.78
N THR A 181 0.29 -13.01 17.13
CA THR A 181 1.46 -12.59 16.35
C THR A 181 2.70 -12.47 17.22
N ALA A 182 2.62 -11.83 18.38
CA ALA A 182 3.73 -11.70 19.31
C ALA A 182 4.21 -13.08 19.80
N ALA A 183 3.28 -14.01 20.10
CA ALA A 183 3.63 -15.38 20.44
C ALA A 183 4.29 -16.13 19.27
N ALA A 184 3.81 -15.92 18.04
CA ALA A 184 4.34 -16.53 16.82
C ALA A 184 5.75 -16.05 16.47
N TYR A 185 6.08 -14.79 16.78
CA TYR A 185 7.29 -14.12 16.30
C TYR A 185 8.19 -13.60 17.42
N ALA A 186 7.78 -12.54 18.11
CA ALA A 186 8.61 -11.86 19.11
C ALA A 186 9.03 -12.80 20.26
N ALA A 187 8.10 -13.59 20.80
CA ALA A 187 8.39 -14.58 21.85
C ALA A 187 9.34 -15.71 21.39
N ARG A 188 9.52 -15.88 20.08
CA ARG A 188 10.45 -16.82 19.46
C ARG A 188 11.74 -16.15 18.98
N GLY A 189 12.02 -14.93 19.44
CA GLY A 189 13.25 -14.19 19.09
C GLY A 189 13.26 -13.64 17.66
N ARG A 190 12.09 -13.50 17.02
CA ARG A 190 11.95 -12.98 15.65
C ARG A 190 11.05 -11.74 15.60
N PRO A 191 11.38 -10.65 16.32
CA PRO A 191 10.52 -9.48 16.37
C PRO A 191 10.43 -8.79 14.99
N PHE A 192 9.33 -8.09 14.77
CA PHE A 192 9.15 -7.19 13.65
C PHE A 192 9.99 -5.92 13.85
N ARG A 193 10.65 -5.45 12.79
CA ARG A 193 11.51 -4.27 12.80
C ARG A 193 11.26 -3.44 11.55
N LEU A 194 11.33 -2.12 11.70
CA LEU A 194 11.25 -1.17 10.59
C LEU A 194 12.48 -1.34 9.70
N THR A 195 12.28 -1.37 8.39
CA THR A 195 13.35 -1.35 7.40
C THR A 195 13.21 -0.12 6.53
N GLY A 196 14.23 0.75 6.52
CA GLY A 196 14.20 2.02 5.79
C GLY A 196 13.30 3.08 6.43
N ALA A 197 13.17 4.22 5.75
CA ALA A 197 12.36 5.34 6.22
C ALA A 197 10.88 5.18 5.83
N PRO A 198 9.94 5.42 6.75
CA PRO A 198 8.52 5.47 6.42
C PRO A 198 8.20 6.71 5.59
N ASP A 199 7.13 6.64 4.82
CA ASP A 199 6.63 7.72 3.97
C ASP A 199 5.13 7.87 4.17
N GLY A 200 4.57 9.04 3.91
CA GLY A 200 3.15 9.28 4.07
C GLY A 200 2.70 10.58 3.46
N HIS A 201 1.40 10.69 3.27
CA HIS A 201 0.70 11.88 2.81
C HIS A 201 -0.80 11.63 2.92
N HIS A 202 -1.62 12.68 3.03
CA HIS A 202 -3.09 12.56 2.97
C HIS A 202 -3.67 11.51 3.95
N GLY A 203 -3.12 11.44 5.17
CA GLY A 203 -3.53 10.46 6.18
C GLY A 203 -3.08 9.02 5.92
N ALA A 204 -2.35 8.74 4.83
CA ALA A 204 -1.75 7.44 4.57
C ALA A 204 -0.27 7.42 4.99
N VAL A 205 0.18 6.34 5.61
CA VAL A 205 1.58 6.10 5.98
C VAL A 205 1.98 4.71 5.51
N ARG A 206 3.00 4.62 4.64
CA ARG A 206 3.63 3.36 4.23
C ARG A 206 4.97 3.18 4.88
N PHE A 207 5.33 1.93 5.15
CA PHE A 207 6.62 1.57 5.73
C PHE A 207 6.96 0.14 5.33
N ASP A 208 8.26 -0.20 5.35
CA ASP A 208 8.72 -1.56 5.11
C ASP A 208 9.15 -2.19 6.43
N TRP A 209 9.00 -3.50 6.55
CA TRP A 209 9.30 -4.23 7.79
C TRP A 209 9.97 -5.56 7.50
N ALA A 210 10.70 -6.06 8.50
CA ALA A 210 11.23 -7.42 8.52
C ALA A 210 10.97 -8.12 9.85
N ALA A 211 10.78 -9.45 9.83
CA ALA A 211 10.61 -10.30 11.01
C ALA A 211 11.63 -11.45 11.00
N GLY A 212 12.56 -11.42 11.96
CA GLY A 212 13.74 -12.29 11.98
C GLY A 212 14.94 -11.69 11.26
N GLU A 213 15.94 -12.52 10.95
CA GLU A 213 17.25 -12.09 10.42
C GLU A 213 17.74 -13.00 9.28
N GLY A 214 18.63 -12.47 8.45
CA GLY A 214 19.24 -13.17 7.32
C GLY A 214 18.23 -13.61 6.25
N ASP A 215 18.59 -14.63 5.48
CA ASP A 215 17.77 -15.13 4.35
C ASP A 215 16.45 -15.78 4.79
N ALA A 216 16.29 -16.07 6.08
CA ALA A 216 15.06 -16.61 6.66
C ALA A 216 14.10 -15.51 7.16
N ALA A 217 14.52 -14.24 7.14
CA ALA A 217 13.65 -13.13 7.51
C ALA A 217 12.43 -13.08 6.60
N LEU A 218 11.26 -12.84 7.20
CA LEU A 218 10.10 -12.39 6.42
C LEU A 218 10.26 -10.90 6.21
N THR A 219 9.93 -10.42 5.02
CA THR A 219 9.92 -8.99 4.70
C THR A 219 8.58 -8.62 4.14
N GLY A 220 8.25 -7.34 4.22
CA GLY A 220 6.98 -6.84 3.72
C GLY A 220 6.88 -5.34 3.84
N SER A 221 5.67 -4.85 3.59
CA SER A 221 5.32 -3.44 3.75
C SER A 221 3.98 -3.31 4.45
N GLY A 222 3.80 -2.26 5.23
CA GLY A 222 2.49 -1.88 5.79
C GLY A 222 1.97 -0.59 5.18
N LEU A 223 0.65 -0.43 5.22
CA LEU A 223 -0.06 0.82 4.98
C LEU A 223 -0.97 1.10 6.17
N LEU A 224 -0.81 2.27 6.81
CA LEU A 224 -1.72 2.79 7.82
C LEU A 224 -2.55 3.91 7.19
N LEU A 225 -3.86 3.85 7.32
CA LEU A 225 -4.78 4.94 7.01
C LEU A 225 -5.27 5.52 8.34
N LEU A 226 -5.02 6.81 8.52
CA LEU A 226 -5.32 7.54 9.74
C LEU A 226 -6.62 8.33 9.58
N ASP A 227 -7.40 8.41 10.65
CA ASP A 227 -8.55 9.30 10.73
C ASP A 227 -8.11 10.76 11.01
N GLY A 228 -9.10 11.65 11.18
CA GLY A 228 -8.86 13.07 11.43
C GLY A 228 -8.17 13.37 12.78
N ASP A 229 -8.19 12.42 13.72
CA ASP A 229 -7.53 12.52 15.02
C ASP A 229 -6.12 11.92 14.99
N GLY A 230 -5.69 11.38 13.84
CA GLY A 230 -4.40 10.72 13.67
C GLY A 230 -4.36 9.28 14.19
N LEU A 231 -5.51 8.69 14.53
CA LEU A 231 -5.61 7.29 14.95
C LEU A 231 -5.74 6.38 13.72
N ILE A 232 -5.24 5.15 13.83
CA ILE A 232 -5.35 4.17 12.75
C ILE A 232 -6.81 3.75 12.57
N ASP A 233 -7.40 4.08 11.42
CA ASP A 233 -8.70 3.56 11.00
C ASP A 233 -8.53 2.23 10.24
N ARG A 234 -7.54 2.13 9.35
CA ARG A 234 -7.21 0.88 8.65
C ARG A 234 -5.72 0.62 8.65
N ALA A 235 -5.31 -0.60 8.92
CA ALA A 235 -3.95 -1.08 8.73
C ALA A 235 -3.95 -2.29 7.78
N TYR A 236 -3.11 -2.25 6.76
CA TYR A 236 -2.91 -3.35 5.83
C TYR A 236 -1.46 -3.82 5.88
N THR A 237 -1.24 -5.10 6.16
CA THR A 237 0.10 -5.69 6.22
C THR A 237 0.30 -6.65 5.05
N PHE A 238 1.27 -6.34 4.20
CA PHE A 238 1.63 -7.15 3.03
C PHE A 238 2.95 -7.86 3.26
N GLU A 239 2.97 -9.18 3.09
CA GLU A 239 4.21 -9.94 3.02
C GLU A 239 4.76 -9.92 1.58
N ASP A 240 6.09 -9.88 1.46
CA ASP A 240 6.76 -10.13 0.19
C ASP A 240 6.82 -11.62 -0.10
N ALA A 241 6.57 -11.98 -1.36
CA ALA A 241 6.86 -13.33 -1.81
C ALA A 241 8.36 -13.61 -1.62
N LYS A 242 8.69 -14.77 -1.02
CA LYS A 242 10.07 -15.26 -1.01
C LYS A 242 10.55 -15.34 -2.45
N ALA A 243 11.71 -14.74 -2.75
CA ALA A 243 12.31 -14.84 -4.07
C ALA A 243 12.46 -16.33 -4.41
N GLN A 244 11.76 -16.79 -5.45
CA GLN A 244 12.10 -18.08 -6.05
C GLN A 244 13.49 -17.89 -6.64
N ALA A 245 14.46 -18.70 -6.20
CA ALA A 245 15.77 -18.75 -6.81
C ALA A 245 15.55 -18.96 -8.32
N GLN A 246 15.90 -17.96 -9.13
CA GLN A 246 15.96 -18.14 -10.57
C GLN A 246 17.00 -19.25 -10.81
N VAL A 247 16.51 -20.44 -11.16
CA VAL A 247 17.37 -21.44 -11.79
C VAL A 247 17.71 -20.85 -13.16
N ALA A 248 18.91 -20.28 -13.25
CA ALA A 248 19.51 -19.94 -14.53
C ALA A 248 19.57 -21.22 -15.37
N ALA A 249 18.92 -21.19 -16.54
CA ALA A 249 19.16 -22.12 -17.62
C ALA A 249 19.92 -21.39 -18.72
#